data_AF-A0A917A715-F1
#
_entry.id   AF-A0A917A715-F1
#
_cell.length_a   1.000
_cell.length_b   1.000
_cell.length_c   1.000
_cell.angle_alpha   90.00
_cell.angle_beta   90.00
_cell.angle_gamma   90.00
#
_symmetry.space_group_name_H-M   'P 1'
#
loop_
_entity.id
_entity.type
_entity.pdbx_description
1 polymer ?
#
loop_
_entity_poly.entity_id
_entity_poly.type
_entity_poly.pdbx_seq_one_letter_code
_entity_poly.pdbx_strand_id
1 'polypeptide(L)' 'MKRSLQDLIQGVPPQRGNGGRYLKAEGTFKDMPEQPRTQLDKTTAAAKLILEEEARERAAKGERLKAARAARDAGAKNDE' A
#
# COMPACT_ATOMS: atom_id res chain seq x y z
N MET A 1 58.33 -7.35 36.01
CA MET A 1 58.41 -6.67 34.69
C MET A 1 57.40 -5.54 34.68
N LYS A 2 57.84 -4.29 34.46
CA LYS A 2 56.95 -3.13 34.37
C LYS A 2 56.45 -3.06 32.92
N ARG A 3 55.18 -3.38 32.68
CA ARG A 3 54.57 -3.23 31.35
C ARG A 3 54.41 -1.74 31.10
N SER A 4 55.02 -1.21 30.04
CA SER A 4 54.93 0.21 29.74
C SER A 4 53.55 0.53 29.16
N LEU A 5 53.10 1.77 29.33
CA LEU A 5 51.79 2.20 28.80
C LEU A 5 51.76 2.12 27.26
N GLN A 6 52.92 2.29 26.62
CA GLN A 6 53.13 2.07 25.19
C GLN A 6 52.88 0.63 24.76
N ASP A 7 53.27 -0.38 25.56
CA ASP A 7 53.04 -1.79 25.23
C ASP A 7 51.53 -2.14 25.20
N LEU A 8 50.72 -1.43 25.99
CA LEU A 8 49.28 -1.62 26.04
C LEU A 8 48.59 -1.06 24.78
N ILE A 9 49.09 0.05 24.24
CA ILE A 9 48.48 0.74 23.09
C ILE A 9 48.86 0.06 21.76
N GLN A 10 50.06 -0.53 21.66
CA GLN A 10 50.49 -1.25 20.46
C GLN A 10 49.64 -2.48 20.10
N GLY A 11 48.98 -3.09 21.09
CA GLY A 11 48.12 -4.25 20.88
C GLY A 11 46.69 -3.92 20.42
N VAL A 12 46.30 -2.64 20.42
CA VAL A 12 44.94 -2.23 20.05
C VAL A 12 44.85 -2.06 18.54
N PRO A 13 44.04 -2.87 17.83
CA PRO A 13 43.87 -2.71 16.40
C PRO A 13 43.35 -1.30 16.08
N PRO A 14 43.86 -0.64 15.01
CA PRO A 14 43.37 0.68 14.63
C PRO A 14 41.88 0.58 14.31
N GLN A 15 41.05 1.33 15.05
CA GLN A 15 39.60 1.39 14.82
C GLN A 15 39.32 1.97 13.43
N ARG A 16 39.10 1.10 12.44
CA ARG A 16 38.49 1.48 11.17
C ARG A 16 36.97 1.52 11.33
N GLY A 17 36.47 2.66 11.81
CA GLY A 17 35.03 2.94 11.90
C GLY A 17 34.70 4.17 12.75
N ASN A 18 33.86 5.06 12.20
CA ASN A 18 33.22 6.27 12.76
C ASN A 18 33.83 6.99 13.99
N GLY A 19 35.16 6.99 14.17
CA GLY A 19 35.86 7.79 15.18
C GLY A 19 35.35 7.63 16.62
N GLY A 20 34.92 6.43 17.03
CA GLY A 20 34.39 6.17 18.37
C GLY A 20 32.95 6.68 18.61
N ARG A 21 32.26 7.16 17.57
CA ARG A 21 30.87 7.58 17.65
C ARG A 21 29.96 6.43 17.24
N TYR A 22 28.89 6.22 18.00
CA TYR A 22 27.83 5.28 17.62
C TYR A 22 27.37 5.57 16.19
N LEU A 23 27.25 4.52 15.36
CA LEU A 23 26.60 4.62 14.06
C LEU A 23 25.18 5.13 14.30
N LYS A 24 24.80 6.25 13.66
CA LYS A 24 23.39 6.65 13.64
C LYS A 24 22.63 5.50 13.01
N ALA A 25 21.68 4.93 13.74
CA ALA A 25 20.73 3.99 13.17
C ALA A 25 19.94 4.73 12.09
N GLU A 26 20.31 4.56 10.83
CA GLU A 26 19.49 5.03 9.73
C GLU A 26 18.23 4.17 9.66
N GLY A 27 17.15 4.69 10.24
CA GLY A 27 15.77 4.38 9.89
C GLY A 27 15.41 2.90 9.80
N THR A 28 15.45 2.16 10.90
CA THR A 28 14.90 0.80 11.00
C THR A 28 13.37 0.74 10.95
N PHE A 29 12.68 1.88 10.84
CA PHE A 29 11.22 1.99 10.90
C PHE A 29 10.63 2.87 9.79
N LYS A 30 11.16 2.80 8.56
CA LYS A 30 10.57 3.54 7.43
C LYS A 30 9.20 2.99 7.02
N ASP A 31 8.94 1.71 7.30
CA ASP A 31 7.68 1.07 6.96
C ASP A 31 6.89 0.83 8.24
N MET A 32 5.92 1.71 8.50
CA MET A 32 4.93 1.46 9.53
C MET A 32 4.20 0.17 9.13
N PRO A 33 4.22 -0.90 9.94
CA PRO A 33 3.56 -2.14 9.57
C PRO A 33 2.08 -1.84 9.36
N GLU A 34 1.54 -2.32 8.24
CA GLU A 34 0.13 -2.18 7.93
C GLU A 34 -0.69 -2.66 9.13
N GLN A 35 -1.69 -1.87 9.55
CA GLN A 35 -2.47 -2.23 10.74
C GLN A 35 -3.02 -3.66 10.57
N PRO A 36 -2.98 -4.48 11.65
CA PRO A 36 -3.41 -5.86 11.56
C PRO A 36 -4.88 -5.92 11.11
N ARG A 37 -5.10 -6.34 9.86
CA ARG A 37 -6.45 -6.49 9.29
C ARG A 37 -7.16 -7.65 9.98
N THR A 38 -8.21 -7.32 10.71
CA THR A 38 -9.08 -8.31 11.35
C THR A 38 -9.84 -9.11 10.29
N GLN A 39 -10.44 -10.23 10.70
CA GLN A 39 -11.35 -10.98 9.80
C GLN A 39 -12.54 -10.11 9.36
N LEU A 40 -13.02 -9.22 10.24
CA LEU A 40 -14.08 -8.25 9.93
C LEU A 40 -13.66 -7.26 8.86
N ASP A 41 -12.40 -6.80 8.86
CA ASP A 41 -11.91 -5.88 7.84
C ASP A 41 -11.88 -6.54 6.46
N LYS A 42 -11.49 -7.83 6.42
CA LYS A 42 -11.45 -8.61 5.19
C LYS A 42 -12.86 -8.84 4.62
N THR A 43 -13.81 -9.25 5.47
CA THR A 43 -15.19 -9.46 5.03
C THR A 43 -15.85 -8.14 4.60
N THR A 44 -15.58 -7.05 5.33
CA THR A 44 -16.08 -5.71 4.97
C THR A 44 -15.52 -5.25 3.62
N ALA A 45 -14.22 -5.46 3.37
CA ALA A 45 -13.62 -5.14 2.09
C ALA A 45 -14.23 -5.95 0.94
N ALA A 46 -14.42 -7.26 1.14
CA ALA A 46 -15.06 -8.12 0.15
C ALA A 46 -16.51 -7.70 -0.14
N ALA A 47 -17.29 -7.41 0.90
CA ALA A 47 -18.67 -6.95 0.75
C ALA A 47 -18.76 -5.63 -0.03
N LYS A 48 -17.85 -4.68 0.21
CA LYS A 48 -17.79 -3.43 -0.55
C LYS A 48 -17.55 -3.67 -2.04
N LEU A 49 -16.59 -4.54 -2.38
CA LEU A 49 -16.29 -4.88 -3.77
C LEU A 49 -17.50 -5.46 -4.50
N ILE A 50 -18.22 -6.38 -3.86
CA ILE A 50 -19.44 -6.99 -4.42
C ILE A 50 -20.50 -5.93 -4.69
N LEU A 51 -20.75 -5.04 -3.73
CA LEU A 51 -21.75 -3.97 -3.88
C LEU A 51 -21.39 -2.98 -4.99
N GLU A 52 -20.11 -2.63 -5.12
CA GLU A 52 -19.63 -1.74 -6.18
C GLU A 52 -19.75 -2.38 -7.56
N GLU A 53 -19.45 -3.67 -7.68
CA GLU A 53 -19.59 -4.42 -8.93
C GLU A 53 -21.05 -4.51 -9.36
N GLU A 54 -21.96 -4.91 -8.46
CA GLU A 54 -23.39 -4.93 -8.75
C GLU A 54 -23.93 -3.55 -9.12
N ALA A 55 -23.46 -2.48 -8.47
CA ALA A 55 -23.87 -1.11 -8.78
C ALA A 55 -23.46 -0.73 -10.21
N ARG A 56 -22.24 -1.10 -10.63
CA ARG A 56 -21.76 -0.88 -12.01
C ARG A 56 -22.59 -1.66 -13.02
N GLU A 57 -22.90 -2.93 -12.76
CA GLU A 57 -23.73 -3.73 -13.64
C GLU A 57 -25.15 -3.16 -13.80
N ARG A 58 -25.76 -2.73 -12.70
CA ARG A 58 -27.08 -2.07 -12.72
C ARG A 58 -27.05 -0.78 -13.53
N ALA A 59 -26.01 0.03 -13.37
CA ALA A 59 -25.82 1.26 -14.14
C ALA A 59 -25.71 0.97 -15.64
N ALA A 60 -24.82 0.04 -16.03
CA ALA A 60 -24.63 -0.36 -17.43
C ALA A 60 -25.91 -0.92 -18.06
N LYS A 61 -26.65 -1.76 -17.31
CA LYS A 61 -27.96 -2.26 -17.75
C LYS A 61 -28.98 -1.13 -17.93
N GLY A 62 -29.00 -0.16 -17.00
CA GLY A 62 -29.85 1.02 -17.09
C GLY A 62 -29.58 1.85 -18.34
N GLU A 63 -28.31 2.09 -18.65
CA GLU A 63 -27.90 2.80 -19.87
C GLU A 63 -28.31 2.06 -21.14
N ARG A 64 -28.09 0.74 -21.19
CA ARG A 64 -28.51 -0.09 -22.33
C ARG A 64 -30.02 -0.02 -22.56
N LEU A 65 -30.81 -0.12 -21.50
CA LEU A 65 -32.27 -0.02 -21.59
C LEU A 65 -32.72 1.39 -22.01
N LYS A 66 -32.07 2.42 -21.50
CA LYS A 66 -32.34 3.80 -21.89
C LYS A 66 -32.05 4.03 -23.39
N ALA A 67 -30.91 3.53 -23.87
CA ALA A 67 -30.55 3.60 -25.29
C ALA A 67 -31.56 2.85 -26.17
N ALA A 68 -31.96 1.63 -25.77
CA ALA A 68 -32.96 0.85 -26.50
C ALA A 68 -34.32 1.57 -26.57
N ARG A 69 -34.76 2.20 -25.47
CA ARG A 69 -36.00 3.00 -25.45
C ARG A 69 -35.89 4.21 -26.36
N ALA A 70 -34.78 4.95 -26.31
CA ALA A 70 -34.56 6.09 -27.18
C ALA A 70 -34.58 5.70 -28.68
N ALA A 71 -33.97 4.57 -29.04
CA ALA A 71 -34.00 4.06 -30.41
C ALA A 71 -35.42 3.68 -30.86
N ARG A 72 -36.17 2.99 -30.01
CA ARG A 72 -37.57 2.64 -30.29
C ARG A 72 -38.43 3.90 -30.48
N ASP A 73 -38.30 4.86 -29.56
CA ASP A 73 -39.10 6.09 -29.59
C ASP A 73 -38.71 7.00 -30.79
N ALA A 74 -37.47 6.92 -31.27
CA ALA A 74 -37.05 7.58 -32.51
C ALA A 74 -37.63 6.90 -33.76
N GLY A 75 -37.70 5.56 -33.79
CA GLY A 75 -38.32 4.83 -34.91
C GLY A 75 -39.81 5.14 -35.05
N ALA A 76 -40.55 5.14 -33.93
CA ALA A 76 -41.99 5.43 -33.93
C ALA A 76 -42.35 6.85 -34.42
N LYS A 77 -41.43 7.82 -34.29
CA LYS A 77 -41.63 9.19 -34.79
C LYS A 77 -41.36 9.36 -36.28
N ASN A 78 -40.67 8.42 -36.91
CA ASN A 78 -40.34 8.49 -38.34
C ASN A 78 -41.34 7.72 -39.21
N ASP A 79 -42.19 6.89 -38.60
CA ASP A 79 -43.23 6.10 -39.27
C ASP A 79 -44.62 6.78 -39.27
N GLU A 80 -44.70 8.03 -38.77
CA GLU A 80 -45.90 8.89 -38.72
C GLU A 80 -45.76 10.05 -39.74
#